data_AF-A0A4R6YDH1-F1
#
_entry.id   AF-A0A4R6YDH1-F1
#
_cell.length_a   1.000
_cell.length_b   1.000
_cell.length_c   1.000
_cell.angle_alpha   90.00
_cell.angle_beta   90.00
_cell.angle_gamma   90.00
#
_symmetry.space_group_name_H-M   'P 1'
#
loop_
_entity.id
_entity.type
_entity.pdbx_description
1 polymer ?
#
loop_
_entity_poly.entity_id
_entity_poly.type
_entity_poly.pdbx_seq_one_letter_code
_entity_poly.pdbx_strand_id
1 'polypeptide(L)'
;TTGVTDSQVVSTTGTLTGLRLSFDITHTYMGDLTLILTKGTTSVTLLQRPGNASNTGSSGCSGDNGNVIVDGAASLTLESNCGSGTPAYTSGASYRPNNLFTPFVGQSLNGTWSLRAVDAAGQDTGTLKGWCLLPTL
;
A
#
# COMPACT_ATOMS: atom_id res chain seq x y z
N THR A 1 4.66 9.22 -15.35
CA THR A 1 4.38 8.01 -14.55
C THR A 1 2.89 7.74 -14.62
N THR A 2 2.53 6.54 -15.07
CA THR A 2 1.13 6.11 -15.20
C THR A 2 0.69 5.53 -13.87
N GLY A 3 -0.55 5.77 -13.47
CA GLY A 3 -1.06 5.22 -12.22
C GLY A 3 -2.57 5.28 -12.17
N VAL A 4 -3.14 4.40 -11.35
CA VAL A 4 -4.57 4.39 -11.06
C VAL A 4 -4.81 4.99 -9.68
N THR A 5 -5.93 5.67 -9.51
CA THR A 5 -6.38 6.16 -8.20
C THR A 5 -7.81 5.69 -8.02
N ASP A 6 -8.06 5.06 -6.90
CA ASP A 6 -9.40 4.70 -6.46
C ASP A 6 -9.73 5.46 -5.18
N SER A 7 -10.97 5.94 -5.08
CA SER A 7 -11.43 6.80 -4.01
C SER A 7 -12.73 6.30 -3.42
N GLN A 8 -12.79 6.26 -2.08
CA GLN A 8 -14.00 5.91 -1.36
C GLN A 8 -14.40 7.04 -0.39
N VAL A 9 -15.70 7.29 -0.29
CA VAL A 9 -16.29 8.22 0.68
C VAL A 9 -16.72 7.42 1.89
N VAL A 10 -16.14 7.73 3.05
CA VAL A 10 -16.52 7.13 4.33
C VAL A 10 -17.44 8.09 5.08
N SER A 11 -18.68 7.68 5.32
CA SER A 11 -19.66 8.46 6.10
C SER A 11 -19.55 8.24 7.61
N THR A 12 -18.96 7.13 8.03
CA THR A 12 -18.78 6.78 9.44
C THR A 12 -17.93 7.82 10.15
N THR A 13 -18.47 8.37 11.23
CA THR A 13 -17.80 9.34 12.09
C THR A 13 -17.01 8.65 13.20
N GLY A 14 -15.94 9.29 13.67
CA GLY A 14 -15.11 8.82 14.77
C GLY A 14 -13.69 9.31 14.61
N THR A 15 -12.96 9.45 15.70
CA THR A 15 -11.55 9.89 15.68
C THR A 15 -10.66 8.68 15.58
N LEU A 16 -9.74 8.66 14.62
CA LEU A 16 -8.80 7.54 14.46
C LEU A 16 -7.83 7.46 15.64
N THR A 17 -7.81 6.34 16.35
CA THR A 17 -6.77 5.96 17.31
C THR A 17 -5.73 5.03 16.68
N GLY A 18 -6.08 4.40 15.55
CA GLY A 18 -5.20 3.57 14.74
C GLY A 18 -5.80 3.28 13.37
N LEU A 19 -4.95 2.81 12.45
CA LEU A 19 -5.39 2.44 11.11
C LEU A 19 -4.58 1.27 10.58
N ARG A 20 -5.27 0.32 9.97
CA ARG A 20 -4.72 -0.68 9.06
C ARG A 20 -5.43 -0.58 7.72
N LEU A 21 -4.87 -1.18 6.68
CA LEU A 21 -5.45 -1.21 5.34
C LEU A 21 -5.23 -2.59 4.75
N SER A 22 -6.19 -3.18 4.03
CA SER A 22 -5.91 -4.33 3.17
C SER A 22 -5.97 -3.92 1.70
N PHE A 23 -5.16 -4.52 0.84
CA PHE A 23 -5.25 -4.33 -0.61
C PHE A 23 -5.09 -5.66 -1.34
N ASP A 24 -5.68 -5.74 -2.53
CA ASP A 24 -5.46 -6.79 -3.53
C ASP A 24 -5.10 -6.12 -4.86
N ILE A 25 -3.93 -6.45 -5.38
CA ILE A 25 -3.35 -5.92 -6.61
C ILE A 25 -2.78 -7.08 -7.42
N THR A 26 -3.08 -7.09 -8.72
CA THR A 26 -2.29 -7.86 -9.70
C THR A 26 -1.27 -6.98 -10.37
N HIS A 27 -0.04 -7.46 -10.51
CA HIS A 27 1.06 -6.78 -11.20
C HIS A 27 2.16 -7.78 -11.52
N THR A 28 2.80 -7.67 -12.68
CA THR A 28 3.86 -8.61 -13.13
C THR A 28 5.27 -8.23 -12.63
N TYR A 29 5.36 -7.20 -11.79
CA TYR A 29 6.59 -6.81 -11.10
C TYR A 29 6.29 -5.88 -9.90
N MET A 30 6.20 -6.42 -8.69
CA MET A 30 5.83 -5.63 -7.51
C MET A 30 6.85 -4.53 -7.18
N GLY A 31 8.11 -4.71 -7.58
CA GLY A 31 9.20 -3.77 -7.38
C GLY A 31 9.11 -2.46 -8.17
N ASP A 32 8.15 -2.34 -9.09
CA ASP A 32 7.89 -1.09 -9.81
C ASP A 32 6.80 -0.24 -9.20
N LEU A 33 6.00 -0.82 -8.31
CA LEU A 33 4.87 -0.16 -7.72
C LEU A 33 5.24 0.79 -6.60
N THR A 34 4.52 1.90 -6.52
CA THR A 34 4.42 2.75 -5.34
C THR A 34 2.95 2.88 -4.96
N LEU A 35 2.60 2.59 -3.70
CA LEU A 35 1.24 2.75 -3.17
C LEU A 35 1.20 3.90 -2.16
N ILE A 36 0.26 4.81 -2.36
CA ILE A 36 0.09 6.01 -1.53
C ILE A 36 -1.36 6.08 -1.08
N LEU A 37 -1.58 6.13 0.24
CA LEU A 37 -2.89 6.42 0.82
C LEU A 37 -2.97 7.93 1.14
N THR A 38 -4.06 8.57 0.75
CA THR A 38 -4.28 10.00 0.95
C THR A 38 -5.65 10.27 1.58
N LYS A 39 -5.68 11.21 2.53
CA LYS A 39 -6.89 11.85 3.04
C LYS A 39 -6.66 13.35 3.18
N GLY A 40 -7.46 14.15 2.46
CA GLY A 40 -7.27 15.60 2.40
C GLY A 40 -5.85 15.95 1.92
N THR A 41 -5.09 16.66 2.75
CA THR A 41 -3.69 17.02 2.47
C THR A 41 -2.67 16.01 3.04
N THR A 42 -3.12 15.04 3.84
CA THR A 42 -2.24 14.02 4.46
C THR A 42 -2.07 12.84 3.51
N SER A 43 -0.82 12.44 3.27
CA SER A 43 -0.48 11.25 2.48
C SER A 43 0.56 10.39 3.18
N VAL A 44 0.45 9.07 3.02
CA VAL A 44 1.37 8.07 3.56
C VAL A 44 1.70 7.08 2.45
N THR A 45 3.00 6.87 2.20
CA THR A 45 3.49 5.85 1.27
C THR A 45 3.50 4.49 1.96
N LEU A 46 2.71 3.55 1.45
CA LEU A 46 2.58 2.21 2.01
C LEU A 46 3.73 1.31 1.55
N LEU A 47 4.05 1.36 0.26
CA LEU A 47 5.23 0.73 -0.34
C LEU A 47 5.78 1.63 -1.44
N GLN A 48 7.08 1.56 -1.67
CA GLN A 48 7.79 2.32 -2.69
C GLN A 48 8.88 1.46 -3.31
N ARG A 49 8.57 0.83 -4.44
CA ARG A 49 9.49 0.00 -5.21
C ARG A 49 10.16 -1.06 -4.32
N PRO A 50 9.36 -1.94 -3.67
CA PRO A 50 9.83 -2.92 -2.70
C PRO A 50 10.94 -3.78 -3.28
N GLY A 51 11.81 -4.33 -2.44
CA GLY A 51 13.01 -5.05 -2.87
C GLY A 51 14.17 -4.13 -3.31
N ASN A 52 13.98 -2.81 -3.34
CA ASN A 52 15.05 -1.85 -3.63
C ASN A 52 15.39 -1.03 -2.37
N ALA A 53 16.25 -1.59 -1.51
CA ALA A 53 16.65 -0.96 -0.25
C ALA A 53 17.30 0.43 -0.39
N SER A 54 17.73 0.84 -1.59
CA SER A 54 18.45 2.09 -1.83
C SER A 54 17.75 3.06 -2.80
N ASN A 55 16.60 2.72 -3.40
CA ASN A 55 16.02 3.45 -4.54
C ASN A 55 17.04 3.72 -5.69
N THR A 56 18.17 2.99 -5.76
CA THR A 56 19.31 3.30 -6.65
C THR A 56 19.53 2.26 -7.74
N GLY A 57 18.46 1.80 -8.40
CA GLY A 57 18.60 0.99 -9.62
C GLY A 57 18.87 -0.50 -9.44
N SER A 58 18.80 -1.06 -8.23
CA SER A 58 18.60 -2.52 -8.08
C SER A 58 17.23 -2.89 -8.63
N SER A 59 17.18 -3.92 -9.48
CA SER A 59 15.93 -4.58 -9.91
C SER A 59 15.14 -4.88 -8.63
N GLY A 60 14.00 -4.23 -8.45
CA GLY A 60 13.23 -4.34 -7.21
C GLY A 60 12.70 -5.76 -6.99
N CYS A 61 11.62 -5.88 -6.25
CA CYS A 61 10.94 -7.14 -6.05
C CYS A 61 10.39 -7.68 -7.38
N SER A 62 10.96 -8.79 -7.85
CA SER A 62 10.56 -9.42 -9.10
C SER A 62 9.34 -10.34 -8.97
N GLY A 63 8.74 -10.43 -7.79
CA GLY A 63 7.53 -11.20 -7.58
C GLY A 63 6.30 -10.49 -8.14
N ASP A 64 5.26 -11.27 -8.41
CA ASP A 64 4.00 -10.80 -8.97
C ASP A 64 2.93 -10.67 -7.89
N ASN A 65 2.00 -9.73 -8.03
CA ASN A 65 0.78 -9.62 -7.24
C ASN A 65 0.98 -9.41 -5.72
N GLY A 66 0.00 -8.80 -5.08
CA GLY A 66 -0.03 -8.60 -3.64
C GLY A 66 -1.45 -8.57 -3.11
N ASN A 67 -1.76 -9.47 -2.18
CA ASN A 67 -3.00 -9.47 -1.41
C ASN A 67 -2.63 -9.56 0.07
N VAL A 68 -2.59 -8.42 0.76
CA VAL A 68 -2.00 -8.33 2.11
C VAL A 68 -2.73 -7.36 3.01
N ILE A 69 -2.47 -7.48 4.31
CA ILE A 69 -2.86 -6.50 5.33
C ILE A 69 -1.65 -5.60 5.62
N VAL A 70 -1.83 -4.30 5.51
CA VAL A 70 -0.87 -3.27 5.87
C VAL A 70 -1.13 -2.86 7.32
N ASP A 71 -0.17 -3.19 8.18
CA ASP A 71 -0.29 -3.05 9.63
C ASP A 71 1.01 -2.50 10.23
N GLY A 72 0.92 -1.35 10.92
CA GLY A 72 2.05 -0.71 11.58
C GLY A 72 2.74 -1.59 12.64
N ALA A 73 2.04 -2.59 13.18
CA ALA A 73 2.55 -3.50 14.20
C ALA A 73 3.17 -4.80 13.65
N ALA A 74 3.16 -5.02 12.33
CA ALA A 74 3.68 -6.25 11.73
C ALA A 74 5.21 -6.34 11.80
N SER A 75 5.73 -7.57 11.97
CA SER A 75 7.18 -7.86 12.00
C SER A 75 7.80 -7.89 10.61
N LEU A 76 7.05 -8.34 9.59
CA LEU A 76 7.46 -8.31 8.19
C LEU A 76 7.20 -6.91 7.62
N THR A 77 7.97 -6.47 6.63
CA THR A 77 7.76 -5.17 5.97
C THR A 77 7.43 -5.34 4.50
N LEU A 78 6.65 -4.42 3.94
CA LEU A 78 6.36 -4.40 2.50
C LEU A 78 7.65 -4.23 1.68
N GLU A 79 8.62 -3.47 2.19
CA GLU A 79 9.87 -3.15 1.48
C GLU A 79 10.86 -4.33 1.42
N SER A 80 11.03 -5.06 2.53
CA SER A 80 12.09 -6.07 2.66
C SER A 80 11.62 -7.52 2.51
N ASN A 81 10.31 -7.78 2.59
CA ASN A 81 9.77 -9.14 2.59
C ASN A 81 8.93 -9.45 1.34
N CYS A 82 9.21 -8.75 0.25
CA CYS A 82 8.69 -9.06 -1.08
C CYS A 82 9.60 -10.12 -1.73
N GLY A 83 9.03 -11.28 -2.05
CA GLY A 83 9.73 -12.40 -2.69
C GLY A 83 9.69 -12.36 -4.21
N SER A 84 10.29 -13.35 -4.86
CA SER A 84 10.31 -13.49 -6.33
C SER A 84 9.22 -14.43 -6.88
N GLY A 85 8.19 -14.72 -6.08
CA GLY A 85 7.13 -15.66 -6.44
C GLY A 85 5.83 -14.99 -6.90
N THR A 86 4.82 -15.82 -7.17
CA THR A 86 3.47 -15.41 -7.56
C THR A 86 2.47 -16.10 -6.61
N PRO A 87 1.96 -15.42 -5.56
CA PRO A 87 2.14 -14.02 -5.23
C PRO A 87 3.52 -13.67 -4.61
N ALA A 88 3.92 -12.40 -4.71
CA ALA A 88 5.18 -11.87 -4.18
C ALA A 88 5.20 -11.81 -2.65
N TYR A 89 4.01 -11.73 -2.06
CA TYR A 89 3.77 -11.74 -0.62
C TYR A 89 2.89 -12.92 -0.24
N THR A 90 3.02 -13.40 1.00
CA THR A 90 2.10 -14.41 1.54
C THR A 90 0.70 -13.81 1.61
N SER A 91 -0.23 -14.38 0.84
CA SER A 91 -1.59 -13.86 0.73
C SER A 91 -2.28 -13.80 2.09
N GLY A 92 -2.86 -12.65 2.43
CA GLY A 92 -3.57 -12.39 3.68
C GLY A 92 -2.67 -12.15 4.90
N ALA A 93 -1.34 -12.23 4.77
CA ALA A 93 -0.43 -11.92 5.87
C ALA A 93 -0.29 -10.40 6.09
N SER A 94 0.15 -10.03 7.30
CA SER A 94 0.36 -8.63 7.68
C SER A 94 1.79 -8.17 7.42
N TYR A 95 1.94 -6.98 6.84
CA TYR A 95 3.21 -6.34 6.55
C TYR A 95 3.19 -4.87 6.97
N ARG A 96 4.31 -4.40 7.52
CA ARG A 96 4.49 -3.01 7.93
C ARG A 96 4.71 -2.13 6.70
N PRO A 97 4.05 -0.96 6.61
CA PRO A 97 4.27 -0.03 5.52
C PRO A 97 5.65 0.64 5.59
N ASN A 98 6.08 1.21 4.47
CA ASN A 98 7.26 2.07 4.35
C ASN A 98 7.14 3.28 5.29
N ASN A 99 5.97 3.92 5.36
CA ASN A 99 5.64 4.94 6.34
C ASN A 99 4.42 4.55 7.18
N LEU A 100 4.48 4.77 8.50
CA LEU A 100 3.39 4.43 9.41
C LEU A 100 2.17 5.34 9.21
N PHE A 101 0.99 4.86 9.62
CA PHE A 101 -0.27 5.60 9.58
C PHE A 101 -0.40 6.69 10.65
N THR A 102 0.65 6.98 11.44
CA THR A 102 0.62 7.98 12.51
C THR A 102 0.12 9.36 12.07
N PRO A 103 0.35 9.86 10.82
CA PRO A 103 -0.21 11.13 10.38
C PRO A 103 -1.74 11.19 10.34
N PHE A 104 -2.42 10.04 10.29
CA PHE A 104 -3.89 9.97 10.28
C PHE A 104 -4.49 9.86 11.69
N VAL A 105 -3.70 9.51 12.71
CA VAL A 105 -4.16 9.41 14.10
C VAL A 105 -4.60 10.79 14.60
N GLY A 106 -5.74 10.84 15.31
CA GLY A 106 -6.37 12.08 15.77
C GLY A 106 -7.23 12.77 14.71
N GLN A 107 -7.20 12.34 13.44
CA GLN A 107 -8.13 12.82 12.43
C GLN A 107 -9.46 12.08 12.49
N SER A 108 -10.53 12.68 11.98
CA SER A 108 -11.80 11.97 11.77
C SER A 108 -11.65 10.86 10.72
N LEU A 109 -12.32 9.73 10.88
CA LEU A 109 -12.46 8.69 9.85
C LEU A 109 -13.29 9.18 8.66
N ASN A 110 -14.29 10.01 8.90
CA ASN A 110 -15.21 10.46 7.85
C ASN A 110 -14.48 11.29 6.79
N GLY A 111 -14.92 11.17 5.55
CA GLY A 111 -14.41 11.92 4.41
C GLY A 111 -13.93 11.02 3.28
N THR A 112 -13.28 11.65 2.30
CA THR A 112 -12.75 10.96 1.12
C THR A 112 -11.36 10.44 1.38
N TRP A 113 -11.18 9.15 1.11
CA TRP A 113 -9.89 8.46 1.14
C TRP A 113 -9.55 8.00 -0.27
N SER A 114 -8.29 8.14 -0.67
CA SER A 114 -7.81 7.72 -1.98
C SER A 114 -6.60 6.82 -1.85
N LEU A 115 -6.63 5.67 -2.52
CA LEU A 115 -5.46 4.82 -2.71
C LEU A 115 -4.96 5.00 -4.14
N ARG A 116 -3.71 5.43 -4.28
CA ARG A 116 -3.05 5.61 -5.58
C ARG A 116 -1.97 4.56 -5.76
N ALA A 117 -2.05 3.83 -6.87
CA ALA A 117 -1.01 2.92 -7.33
C ALA A 117 -0.29 3.52 -8.53
N VAL A 118 1.03 3.63 -8.45
CA VAL A 118 1.87 4.19 -9.51
C VAL A 118 2.84 3.12 -9.96
N ASP A 119 2.86 2.88 -11.26
CA ASP A 119 3.91 2.10 -11.90
C ASP A 119 4.99 3.06 -12.43
N ALA A 120 6.23 2.84 -11.98
CA ALA A 120 7.39 3.64 -12.36
C ALA A 120 8.21 3.00 -13.51
N ALA A 121 7.83 1.82 -14.01
CA ALA A 121 8.39 1.21 -15.21
C ALA A 121 7.30 0.99 -16.26
N GLY A 122 7.59 1.28 -17.54
CA GLY A 122 6.57 1.23 -18.59
C GLY A 122 6.34 -0.14 -19.23
N GLN A 123 6.99 -1.20 -18.73
CA GLN A 123 6.97 -2.53 -19.37
C GLN A 123 5.91 -3.46 -18.77
N ASP A 124 5.62 -3.29 -17.49
CA ASP A 124 4.68 -4.11 -16.74
C ASP A 124 3.32 -3.42 -16.62
N THR A 125 2.28 -4.23 -16.40
CA THR A 125 0.94 -3.70 -16.17
C THR A 125 0.24 -4.51 -15.09
N GLY A 126 -0.79 -3.91 -14.51
CA GLY A 126 -1.55 -4.55 -13.46
C GLY A 126 -2.88 -3.89 -13.20
N THR A 127 -3.50 -4.27 -12.09
CA THR A 127 -4.83 -3.81 -11.71
C THR A 127 -4.92 -3.71 -10.19
N LEU A 128 -5.41 -2.58 -9.70
CA LEU A 128 -5.90 -2.46 -8.33
C LEU A 128 -7.27 -3.13 -8.26
N LYS A 129 -7.34 -4.34 -7.69
CA LYS A 129 -8.58 -5.11 -7.60
C LYS A 129 -9.48 -4.59 -6.49
N GLY A 130 -8.90 -4.13 -5.40
CA GLY A 130 -9.65 -3.55 -4.30
C GLY A 130 -8.77 -3.24 -3.08
N TRP A 131 -9.34 -2.49 -2.15
CA TRP A 131 -8.71 -2.15 -0.88
C TRP A 131 -9.77 -1.80 0.16
N CYS A 132 -9.44 -1.97 1.44
CA CYS A 132 -10.32 -1.65 2.56
C CYS A 132 -9.56 -0.92 3.66
N LEU A 133 -10.19 0.06 4.28
CA LEU A 133 -9.72 0.66 5.52
C LEU A 133 -10.19 -0.18 6.71
N LEU A 134 -9.30 -0.40 7.66
CA LEU A 134 -9.54 -1.16 8.89
C LEU A 134 -9.22 -0.25 10.09
N PRO A 135 -10.10 0.73 10.41
CA PRO A 135 -9.84 1.75 11.42
C PRO A 135 -9.99 1.21 12.85
N THR A 136 -9.24 1.81 13.77
CA THR A 136 -9.51 1.78 15.21
C THR A 136 -9.95 3.17 15.62
N LEU A 137 -11.07 3.27 16.34
CA LEU A 137 -11.68 4.53 16.80
C LEU A 137 -11.50 4.74 18.30
#